data_AF-A0A7L2R2C2-F1
#
_entry.id   AF-A0A7L2R2C2-F1
#
_cell.length_a   1.000
_cell.length_b   1.000
_cell.length_c   1.000
_cell.angle_alpha   90.00
_cell.angle_beta   90.00
_cell.angle_gamma   90.00
#
_symmetry.space_group_name_H-M   'P 1'
#
loop_
_entity.id
_entity.type
_entity.pdbx_description
1 polymer ?
#
loop_
_entity_poly.entity_id
_entity_poly.type
_entity_poly.pdbx_seq_one_letter_code
_entity_poly.pdbx_strand_id
1 'polypeptide(L)'
;PSTLRVKRQRRAQKRLLTRRLTQEEIRPGTPEPVKGREHVYVQTELYLEEISDRIIEIDGECQTDEFLDRPPTPVFIPAKTGKDVATQIEEGELFDFDIEVKPILEVLVGKTVEQALLEVMEEEELAQLWSHQRAFAELRNAEFAELQRLEEQDRRIREEKERRRLEHLEKLQKQKETAEKIAARAFAQRYLADLIPSVFNNLHDSGFFYDPVERDIETEFIPWLMSEVEETLQKKVLGRTMLDSLIRVVVEKRLDEFSHPPPVEVSDQKEIPAEEPGATDAAPQVSSEADAADQPSDQPDAADQPGAEKEETDQPDAEEQPAD
;
A
#
# COMPACT_ATOMS: atom_id res chain seq x y z
N PRO A 1 63.95 29.94 -57.66
CA PRO A 1 65.27 29.49 -57.14
C PRO A 1 66.45 30.49 -57.29
N SER A 2 66.30 31.67 -57.90
CA SER A 2 67.41 32.60 -58.20
C SER A 2 67.70 33.69 -57.15
N THR A 3 66.81 33.96 -56.19
CA THR A 3 66.97 35.07 -55.21
C THR A 3 67.85 34.72 -53.99
N LEU A 4 67.91 33.44 -53.60
CA LEU A 4 68.73 32.98 -52.48
C LEU A 4 70.23 32.97 -52.82
N ARG A 5 70.59 32.66 -54.07
CA ARG A 5 71.98 32.60 -54.54
C ARG A 5 72.63 33.99 -54.57
N VAL A 6 71.89 35.01 -55.00
CA VAL A 6 72.32 36.42 -55.02
C VAL A 6 72.48 36.98 -53.59
N LYS A 7 71.56 36.66 -52.67
CA LYS A 7 71.69 37.04 -51.25
C LYS A 7 72.93 36.40 -50.60
N ARG A 8 73.25 35.14 -50.95
CA ARG A 8 74.44 34.42 -50.44
C ARG A 8 75.75 35.03 -50.95
N GLN A 9 75.82 35.42 -52.22
CA GLN A 9 76.97 36.12 -52.81
C GLN A 9 77.20 37.51 -52.17
N ARG A 10 76.15 38.31 -51.96
CA ARG A 10 76.27 39.61 -51.27
C ARG A 10 76.76 39.48 -49.83
N ARG A 11 76.29 38.45 -49.10
CA ARG A 11 76.78 38.16 -47.73
C ARG A 11 78.24 37.73 -47.72
N ALA A 12 78.69 36.94 -48.69
CA ALA A 12 80.08 36.53 -48.84
C ALA A 12 81.01 37.72 -49.17
N GLN A 13 80.58 38.60 -50.08
CA GLN A 13 81.32 39.84 -50.40
C GLN A 13 81.43 40.78 -49.19
N LYS A 14 80.33 40.98 -48.43
CA LYS A 14 80.38 41.76 -47.19
C LYS A 14 81.33 41.16 -46.15
N ARG A 15 81.33 39.83 -45.99
CA ARG A 15 82.25 39.11 -45.08
C ARG A 15 83.72 39.24 -45.47
N LEU A 16 84.03 39.22 -46.76
CA LEU A 16 85.40 39.41 -47.26
C LEU A 16 85.88 40.84 -47.05
N LEU A 17 85.02 41.83 -47.25
CA LEU A 17 85.34 43.23 -46.97
C LEU A 17 85.56 43.48 -45.48
N THR A 18 84.68 42.97 -44.61
CA THR A 18 84.88 43.07 -43.16
C THR A 18 86.15 42.36 -42.69
N ARG A 19 86.48 41.20 -43.29
CA ARG A 19 87.72 40.46 -42.97
C ARG A 19 88.98 41.24 -43.39
N ARG A 20 88.95 41.93 -44.54
CA ARG A 20 90.06 42.79 -44.98
C ARG A 20 90.27 43.97 -44.03
N LEU A 21 89.18 44.64 -43.64
CA LEU A 21 89.24 45.77 -42.70
C LEU A 21 89.78 45.32 -41.32
N THR A 22 89.31 44.20 -40.78
CA THR A 22 89.85 43.65 -39.51
C THR A 22 91.32 43.19 -39.63
N GLN A 23 91.75 42.75 -40.82
CA GLN A 23 93.12 42.28 -41.02
C GLN A 23 94.12 43.45 -41.17
N GLU A 24 93.66 44.62 -41.60
CA GLU A 24 94.45 45.86 -41.60
C GLU A 24 94.55 46.46 -40.19
N GLU A 25 93.52 46.33 -39.35
CA GLU A 25 93.53 46.79 -37.96
C GLU A 25 94.38 45.92 -37.00
N ILE A 26 94.64 44.64 -37.32
CA ILE A 26 95.36 43.69 -36.43
C ILE A 26 96.87 43.59 -36.76
N ARG A 27 97.42 44.44 -37.63
CA ARG A 27 98.88 44.54 -37.76
C ARG A 27 99.40 45.50 -36.70
N PRO A 28 100.18 45.05 -35.69
CA PRO A 28 100.92 45.99 -34.87
C PRO A 28 101.98 46.64 -35.76
N GLY A 29 101.69 47.83 -36.28
CA GLY A 29 102.67 48.65 -36.97
C GLY A 29 103.77 49.05 -35.98
N THR A 30 105.01 49.11 -36.46
CA THR A 30 106.09 49.75 -35.70
C THR A 30 105.64 51.16 -35.34
N PRO A 31 105.70 51.58 -34.05
CA PRO A 31 105.22 52.90 -33.62
C PRO A 31 105.91 54.02 -34.39
N GLU A 32 105.27 55.17 -34.52
CA GLU A 32 105.81 56.31 -35.27
C GLU A 32 107.10 56.87 -34.62
N PRO A 33 108.06 57.37 -35.42
CA PRO A 33 109.28 57.97 -34.90
C PRO A 33 109.01 59.20 -34.03
N VAL A 34 109.73 59.31 -32.91
CA VAL A 34 109.66 60.48 -32.03
C VAL A 34 110.17 61.72 -32.77
N LYS A 35 109.47 62.86 -32.62
CA LYS A 35 109.79 64.12 -33.33
C LYS A 35 111.28 64.49 -33.20
N GLY A 36 111.94 64.61 -34.34
CA GLY A 36 113.37 64.96 -34.45
C GLY A 36 114.32 63.77 -34.63
N ARG A 37 113.82 62.54 -34.76
CA ARG A 37 114.61 61.34 -35.09
C ARG A 37 113.95 60.56 -36.22
N GLU A 38 114.76 60.03 -37.13
CA GLU A 38 114.30 59.11 -38.18
C GLU A 38 114.63 57.66 -37.79
N HIS A 39 113.77 56.72 -38.18
CA HIS A 39 114.04 55.30 -37.98
C HIS A 39 115.07 54.82 -39.00
N VAL A 40 116.16 54.22 -38.52
CA VAL A 40 117.18 53.58 -39.34
C VAL A 40 116.98 52.07 -39.27
N TYR A 41 117.00 51.40 -40.42
CA TYR A 41 116.96 49.94 -40.49
C TYR A 41 118.30 49.38 -40.03
N VAL A 42 118.30 48.66 -38.90
CA VAL A 42 119.44 47.88 -38.42
C VAL A 42 119.37 46.49 -39.05
N GLN A 43 120.52 45.95 -39.47
CA GLN A 43 120.62 44.64 -40.08
C GLN A 43 120.37 43.57 -39.00
N THR A 44 119.13 43.09 -38.90
CA THR A 44 118.70 42.05 -37.94
C THR A 44 118.71 40.64 -38.53
N GLU A 45 119.28 40.47 -39.72
CA GLU A 45 119.51 39.16 -40.32
C GLU A 45 120.72 38.50 -39.66
N LEU A 46 120.69 37.17 -39.58
CA LEU A 46 121.74 36.38 -38.94
C LEU A 46 123.04 36.47 -39.78
N TYR A 47 123.93 37.39 -39.44
CA TYR A 47 125.27 37.52 -40.05
C TYR A 47 126.27 36.78 -39.17
N LEU A 48 126.80 35.65 -39.64
CA LEU A 48 127.82 34.85 -38.95
C LEU A 48 129.18 35.08 -39.62
N GLU A 49 130.11 35.72 -38.92
CA GLU A 49 131.53 35.75 -39.28
C GLU A 49 132.24 34.54 -38.65
N GLU A 50 132.85 33.69 -39.48
CA GLU A 50 133.63 32.54 -39.03
C GLU A 50 135.04 33.01 -38.66
N ILE A 51 135.29 33.22 -37.36
CA ILE A 51 136.62 33.58 -36.84
C ILE A 51 137.51 32.33 -36.92
N SER A 52 138.49 32.33 -37.82
CA SER A 52 139.31 31.15 -38.14
C SER A 52 140.58 30.98 -37.28
N ASP A 53 140.73 31.77 -36.22
CA ASP A 53 141.98 31.80 -35.44
C ASP A 53 141.93 30.81 -34.26
N ARG A 54 142.89 29.88 -34.20
CA ARG A 54 142.96 28.84 -33.15
C ARG A 54 143.49 29.45 -31.85
N ILE A 55 142.73 29.30 -30.77
CA ILE A 55 143.11 29.72 -29.41
C ILE A 55 144.25 28.82 -28.91
N ILE A 56 145.28 29.41 -28.30
CA ILE A 56 146.43 28.68 -27.74
C ILE A 56 146.00 28.07 -26.40
N GLU A 57 146.03 26.73 -26.31
CA GLU A 57 145.77 25.99 -25.08
C GLU A 57 147.05 25.95 -24.21
N ILE A 58 146.92 26.29 -22.93
CA ILE A 58 147.99 26.20 -21.93
C ILE A 58 147.52 25.24 -20.84
N ASP A 59 148.23 24.13 -20.67
CA ASP A 59 147.97 23.18 -19.59
C ASP A 59 148.48 23.73 -18.26
N GLY A 60 147.57 23.83 -17.28
CA GLY A 60 147.87 24.15 -15.89
C GLY A 60 147.47 23.00 -14.99
N GLU A 61 148.44 22.34 -14.36
CA GLU A 61 148.19 21.31 -13.36
C GLU A 61 148.14 21.96 -11.96
N CYS A 62 147.09 21.66 -11.17
CA CYS A 62 147.06 22.02 -9.74
C CYS A 62 146.42 20.92 -8.87
N GLN A 63 147.29 20.42 -8.00
CA GLN A 63 147.16 19.62 -6.78
C GLN A 63 145.79 19.61 -6.07
N THR A 64 145.24 18.42 -5.84
CA THR A 64 144.05 18.14 -5.05
C THR A 64 144.39 17.86 -3.57
N ASP A 65 143.86 18.67 -2.65
CA ASP A 65 143.82 18.37 -1.21
C ASP A 65 142.60 17.48 -0.87
N GLU A 66 142.69 16.71 0.23
CA GLU A 66 141.61 15.84 0.74
C GLU A 66 140.36 16.65 1.14
N PHE A 67 139.21 16.28 0.58
CA PHE A 67 137.92 16.95 0.80
C PHE A 67 137.41 16.72 2.24
N LEU A 68 137.35 17.78 3.05
CA LEU A 68 136.55 17.80 4.28
C LEU A 68 135.14 18.34 3.96
N ASP A 69 134.10 17.67 4.43
CA ASP A 69 132.70 18.08 4.22
C ASP A 69 132.44 19.46 4.83
N ARG A 70 132.19 20.43 3.94
CA ARG A 70 131.79 21.78 4.30
C ARG A 70 130.33 21.76 4.77
N PRO A 71 129.96 22.41 5.90
CA PRO A 71 128.56 22.56 6.26
C PRO A 71 127.80 23.29 5.14
N PRO A 72 126.53 22.93 4.88
CA PRO A 72 125.76 23.52 3.79
C PRO A 72 125.70 25.03 3.96
N THR A 73 126.00 25.76 2.89
CA THR A 73 125.96 27.22 2.89
C THR A 73 124.56 27.71 3.27
N PRO A 74 124.43 28.67 4.20
CA PRO A 74 123.13 29.22 4.56
C PRO A 74 122.48 29.84 3.33
N VAL A 75 121.19 29.57 3.14
CA VAL A 75 120.39 30.10 2.02
C VAL A 75 120.29 31.61 2.15
N PHE A 76 120.71 32.34 1.12
CA PHE A 76 120.55 33.79 1.06
C PHE A 76 119.08 34.15 0.87
N ILE A 77 118.47 34.79 1.87
CA ILE A 77 117.12 35.35 1.80
C ILE A 77 117.27 36.86 1.59
N PRO A 78 116.89 37.41 0.42
CA PRO A 78 116.94 38.84 0.17
C PRO A 78 116.05 39.59 1.18
N ALA A 79 116.52 40.74 1.68
CA ALA A 79 115.68 41.63 2.47
C ALA A 79 114.51 42.14 1.61
N LYS A 80 113.27 42.01 2.12
CA LYS A 80 112.09 42.53 1.43
C LYS A 80 112.25 44.05 1.25
N THR A 81 112.26 44.51 -0.01
CA THR A 81 112.26 45.93 -0.37
C THR A 81 110.91 46.27 -0.99
N GLY A 82 110.02 46.84 -0.18
CA GLY A 82 108.65 47.21 -0.55
C GLY A 82 107.86 47.63 0.69
N LYS A 83 106.80 48.43 0.53
CA LYS A 83 105.86 48.73 1.61
C LYS A 83 104.70 47.74 1.53
N ASP A 84 104.57 46.88 2.53
CA ASP A 84 103.44 45.95 2.62
C ASP A 84 102.17 46.75 3.01
N VAL A 85 101.12 46.65 2.19
CA VAL A 85 99.79 47.24 2.45
C VAL A 85 98.78 46.10 2.43
N ALA A 86 98.02 45.94 3.51
CA ALA A 86 96.89 45.03 3.57
C ALA A 86 95.59 45.84 3.45
N THR A 87 94.69 45.38 2.60
CA THR A 87 93.31 45.88 2.51
C THR A 87 92.40 44.75 2.93
N GLN A 88 91.59 44.97 3.97
CA GLN A 88 90.59 44.04 4.46
C GLN A 88 89.22 44.72 4.34
N ILE A 89 88.22 43.96 3.89
CA ILE A 89 86.82 44.39 3.89
C ILE A 89 86.23 43.94 5.22
N GLU A 90 85.66 44.89 5.96
CA GLU A 90 85.05 44.63 7.27
C GLU A 90 83.59 44.16 7.11
N GLU A 91 83.06 43.52 8.16
CA GLU A 91 81.66 43.05 8.15
C GLU A 91 80.70 44.23 7.94
N GLY A 92 79.91 44.15 6.87
CA GLY A 92 78.91 45.17 6.51
C GLY A 92 79.35 46.24 5.50
N GLU A 93 80.62 46.27 5.08
CA GLU A 93 81.12 47.28 4.13
C GLU A 93 80.57 47.11 2.70
N LEU A 94 80.19 45.88 2.32
CA LEU A 94 79.61 45.55 1.01
C LEU A 94 78.10 45.26 1.04
N PHE A 95 77.44 45.50 2.17
CA PHE A 95 76.02 45.19 2.30
C PHE A 95 75.16 46.22 1.57
N ASP A 96 74.40 45.77 0.58
CA ASP A 96 73.37 46.57 -0.10
C ASP A 96 71.98 46.07 0.31
N PHE A 97 71.29 46.88 1.11
CA PHE A 97 69.96 46.58 1.62
C PHE A 97 68.94 46.36 0.49
N ASP A 98 69.01 47.16 -0.57
CA ASP A 98 68.01 47.13 -1.65
C ASP A 98 68.13 45.86 -2.51
N ILE A 99 69.27 45.18 -2.48
CA ILE A 99 69.48 43.89 -3.16
C ILE A 99 69.09 42.75 -2.22
N GLU A 100 69.55 42.80 -0.97
CA GLU A 100 69.40 41.69 -0.03
C GLU A 100 67.96 41.54 0.50
N VAL A 101 67.19 42.63 0.58
CA VAL A 101 65.80 42.58 1.08
C VAL A 101 64.81 42.01 0.05
N LYS A 102 65.14 42.05 -1.25
CA LYS A 102 64.26 41.60 -2.34
C LYS A 102 63.78 40.15 -2.18
N PRO A 103 64.63 39.13 -1.97
CA PRO A 103 64.17 37.75 -1.80
C PRO A 103 63.28 37.57 -0.55
N ILE A 104 63.54 38.32 0.52
CA ILE A 104 62.73 38.26 1.74
C ILE A 104 61.34 38.81 1.47
N LEU A 105 61.25 39.98 0.81
CA LEU A 105 59.98 40.59 0.45
C LEU A 105 59.20 39.77 -0.57
N GLU A 106 59.87 39.19 -1.56
CA GLU A 106 59.22 38.33 -2.55
C GLU A 106 58.56 37.12 -1.89
N VAL A 107 59.24 36.46 -0.96
CA VAL A 107 58.68 35.32 -0.23
C VAL A 107 57.54 35.77 0.71
N LEU A 108 57.68 36.90 1.40
CA LEU A 108 56.64 37.39 2.30
C LEU A 108 55.38 37.80 1.53
N VAL A 109 55.52 38.57 0.45
CA VAL A 109 54.37 38.99 -0.38
C VAL A 109 53.77 37.78 -1.10
N GLY A 110 54.59 36.88 -1.65
CA GLY A 110 54.11 35.66 -2.29
C GLY A 110 53.28 34.80 -1.35
N LYS A 111 53.82 34.47 -0.17
CA LYS A 111 53.11 33.64 0.82
C LYS A 111 51.85 34.31 1.37
N THR A 112 51.88 35.62 1.61
CA THR A 112 50.70 36.32 2.14
C THR A 112 49.57 36.36 1.12
N VAL A 113 49.88 36.59 -0.17
CA VAL A 113 48.88 36.57 -1.24
C VAL A 113 48.36 35.15 -1.48
N GLU A 114 49.24 34.15 -1.50
CA GLU A 114 48.85 32.74 -1.67
C GLU A 114 47.94 32.26 -0.53
N GLN A 115 48.32 32.55 0.72
CA GLN A 115 47.51 32.22 1.89
C GLN A 115 46.16 32.91 1.85
N ALA A 116 46.12 34.22 1.57
CA ALA A 116 44.86 34.97 1.47
C ALA A 116 43.94 34.42 0.36
N LEU A 117 44.51 34.01 -0.78
CA LEU A 117 43.74 33.42 -1.87
C LEU A 117 43.12 32.08 -1.46
N LEU A 118 43.90 31.21 -0.80
CA LEU A 118 43.40 29.91 -0.33
C LEU A 118 42.29 30.08 0.71
N GLU A 119 42.46 31.00 1.68
CA GLU A 119 41.46 31.28 2.70
C GLU A 119 40.14 31.77 2.08
N VAL A 120 40.20 32.71 1.13
CA VAL A 120 38.99 33.21 0.45
C VAL A 120 38.31 32.11 -0.37
N MET A 121 39.08 31.27 -1.07
CA MET A 121 38.51 30.13 -1.81
C MET A 121 37.80 29.14 -0.87
N GLU A 122 38.41 28.81 0.26
CA GLU A 122 37.79 27.92 1.26
C GLU A 122 36.52 28.54 1.85
N GLU A 123 36.50 29.84 2.15
CA GLU A 123 35.32 30.54 2.64
C GLU A 123 34.16 30.52 1.63
N GLU A 124 34.46 30.77 0.34
CA GLU A 124 33.46 30.71 -0.72
C GLU A 124 32.90 29.30 -0.92
N GLU A 125 33.74 28.27 -0.88
CA GLU A 125 33.31 26.87 -0.97
C GLU A 125 32.41 26.48 0.21
N LEU A 126 32.78 26.86 1.43
CA LEU A 126 31.97 26.60 2.63
C LEU A 126 30.63 27.35 2.56
N ALA A 127 30.61 28.59 2.10
CA ALA A 127 29.39 29.37 1.91
C ALA A 127 28.45 28.71 0.89
N GLN A 128 29.00 28.22 -0.22
CA GLN A 128 28.24 27.48 -1.24
C GLN A 128 27.67 26.18 -0.66
N LEU A 129 28.47 25.37 0.04
CA LEU A 129 28.01 24.13 0.67
C LEU A 129 26.89 24.37 1.68
N TRP A 130 27.00 25.40 2.51
CA TRP A 130 25.92 25.76 3.44
C TRP A 130 24.67 26.25 2.73
N SER A 131 24.81 27.06 1.67
CA SER A 131 23.65 27.51 0.88
C SER A 131 22.90 26.32 0.27
N HIS A 132 23.65 25.36 -0.26
CA HIS A 132 23.11 24.12 -0.82
C HIS A 132 22.43 23.31 0.29
N GLN A 133 23.10 23.03 1.40
CA GLN A 133 22.50 22.29 2.53
C GLN A 133 21.19 22.92 3.03
N ARG A 134 21.12 24.26 3.14
CA ARG A 134 19.90 24.96 3.53
C ARG A 134 18.78 24.77 2.52
N ALA A 135 19.07 24.98 1.22
CA ALA A 135 18.07 24.77 0.16
C ALA A 135 17.53 23.32 0.14
N PHE A 136 18.41 22.33 0.34
CA PHE A 136 17.99 20.92 0.45
C PHE A 136 17.16 20.64 1.70
N ALA A 137 17.51 21.24 2.83
CA ALA A 137 16.75 21.09 4.06
C ALA A 137 15.35 21.73 3.94
N GLU A 138 15.27 22.92 3.34
CA GLU A 138 13.99 23.60 3.06
C GLU A 138 13.09 22.77 2.14
N LEU A 139 13.64 22.26 1.04
CA LEU A 139 12.91 21.39 0.12
C LEU A 139 12.43 20.12 0.81
N ARG A 140 13.30 19.44 1.55
CA ARG A 140 12.94 18.22 2.31
C ARG A 140 11.85 18.51 3.34
N ASN A 141 11.93 19.62 4.05
CA ASN A 141 10.92 19.99 5.04
C ASN A 141 9.57 20.29 4.38
N ALA A 142 9.57 20.93 3.21
CA ALA A 142 8.36 21.17 2.43
C ALA A 142 7.74 19.86 1.93
N GLU A 143 8.56 18.95 1.39
CA GLU A 143 8.13 17.61 0.95
C GLU A 143 7.55 16.80 2.13
N PHE A 144 8.22 16.83 3.29
CA PHE A 144 7.76 16.12 4.49
C PHE A 144 6.40 16.65 4.97
N ALA A 145 6.22 17.97 4.99
CA ALA A 145 4.95 18.59 5.35
C ALA A 145 3.82 18.22 4.37
N GLU A 146 4.11 18.13 3.07
CA GLU A 146 3.14 17.68 2.06
C GLU A 146 2.75 16.21 2.25
N LEU A 147 3.75 15.33 2.46
CA LEU A 147 3.52 13.92 2.71
C LEU A 147 2.65 13.69 3.95
N GLN A 148 2.93 14.40 5.05
CA GLN A 148 2.12 14.31 6.26
C GLN A 148 0.67 14.74 5.99
N ARG A 149 0.47 15.81 5.22
CA ARG A 149 -0.88 16.26 4.82
C ARG A 149 -1.62 15.19 4.02
N LEU A 150 -0.95 14.54 3.07
CA LEU A 150 -1.53 13.49 2.24
C LEU A 150 -1.83 12.22 3.05
N GLU A 151 -0.93 11.83 3.95
CA GLU A 151 -1.13 10.66 4.81
C GLU A 151 -2.35 10.83 5.72
N GLU A 152 -2.55 12.02 6.30
CA GLU A 152 -3.73 12.32 7.10
C GLU A 152 -5.03 12.29 6.28
N GLN A 153 -5.01 12.78 5.03
CA GLN A 153 -6.14 12.68 4.12
C GLN A 153 -6.45 11.22 3.77
N ASP A 154 -5.43 10.43 3.44
CA ASP A 154 -5.57 9.01 3.15
C ASP A 154 -6.07 8.22 4.35
N ARG A 155 -5.64 8.57 5.57
CA ARG A 155 -6.14 7.99 6.81
C ARG A 155 -7.64 8.21 6.94
N ARG A 156 -8.10 9.47 6.78
CA ARG A 156 -9.54 9.81 6.86
C ARG A 156 -10.37 9.07 5.81
N ILE A 157 -9.90 9.04 4.56
CA ILE A 157 -10.59 8.34 3.46
C ILE A 157 -10.64 6.83 3.73
N ARG A 158 -9.55 6.26 4.24
CA ARG A 158 -9.49 4.83 4.57
C ARG A 158 -10.47 4.48 5.69
N GLU A 159 -10.50 5.25 6.75
CA GLU A 159 -11.46 5.09 7.86
C GLU A 159 -12.90 5.18 7.37
N GLU A 160 -13.23 6.19 6.55
CA GLU A 160 -14.56 6.33 5.98
C GLU A 160 -14.93 5.15 5.07
N LYS A 161 -14.00 4.71 4.22
CA LYS A 161 -14.20 3.56 3.32
C LYS A 161 -14.45 2.26 4.11
N GLU A 162 -13.72 2.04 5.21
CA GLU A 162 -13.94 0.89 6.09
C GLU A 162 -15.32 0.97 6.77
N ARG A 163 -15.72 2.14 7.29
CA ARG A 163 -17.06 2.33 7.87
C ARG A 163 -18.17 2.02 6.87
N ARG A 164 -18.10 2.61 5.66
CA ARG A 164 -19.06 2.34 4.58
C ARG A 164 -19.08 0.86 4.18
N ARG A 165 -17.93 0.19 4.17
CA ARG A 165 -17.84 -1.26 3.87
C ARG A 165 -18.56 -2.09 4.92
N LEU A 166 -18.33 -1.80 6.20
CA LEU A 166 -18.99 -2.51 7.31
C LEU A 166 -20.52 -2.33 7.26
N GLU A 167 -20.99 -1.09 7.09
CA GLU A 167 -22.43 -0.82 6.94
C GLU A 167 -23.05 -1.54 5.75
N HIS A 168 -22.34 -1.59 4.61
CA HIS A 168 -22.82 -2.29 3.43
C HIS A 168 -22.87 -3.81 3.64
N LEU A 169 -21.87 -4.38 4.31
CA LEU A 169 -21.85 -5.81 4.66
C LEU A 169 -23.02 -6.17 5.58
N GLU A 170 -23.29 -5.37 6.61
CA GLU A 170 -24.44 -5.59 7.50
C GLU A 170 -25.78 -5.49 6.74
N LYS A 171 -25.93 -4.49 5.86
CA LYS A 171 -27.12 -4.36 5.01
C LYS A 171 -27.30 -5.58 4.11
N LEU A 172 -26.22 -6.08 3.50
CA LEU A 172 -26.26 -7.29 2.66
C LEU A 172 -26.63 -8.53 3.47
N GLN A 173 -26.10 -8.69 4.69
CA GLN A 173 -26.47 -9.81 5.57
C GLN A 173 -27.96 -9.78 5.90
N LYS A 174 -28.48 -8.63 6.33
CA LYS A 174 -29.92 -8.45 6.61
C LYS A 174 -30.76 -8.71 5.35
N GLN A 175 -30.33 -8.24 4.18
CA GLN A 175 -31.03 -8.51 2.93
C GLN A 175 -31.09 -10.01 2.62
N LYS A 176 -29.99 -10.75 2.79
CA LYS A 176 -29.97 -12.21 2.62
C LYS A 176 -30.93 -12.90 3.57
N GLU A 177 -30.88 -12.57 4.87
CA GLU A 177 -31.80 -13.13 5.86
C GLU A 177 -33.27 -12.83 5.52
N THR A 178 -33.58 -11.60 5.11
CA THR A 178 -34.95 -11.25 4.71
C THR A 178 -35.39 -12.00 3.45
N ALA A 179 -34.50 -12.14 2.46
CA ALA A 179 -34.79 -12.89 1.24
C ALA A 179 -35.06 -14.37 1.54
N GLU A 180 -34.27 -14.98 2.42
CA GLU A 180 -34.46 -16.36 2.89
C GLU A 180 -35.78 -16.52 3.64
N LYS A 181 -36.12 -15.59 4.55
CA LYS A 181 -37.41 -15.60 5.26
C LYS A 181 -38.60 -15.47 4.31
N ILE A 182 -38.51 -14.59 3.31
CA ILE A 182 -39.55 -14.42 2.30
C ILE A 182 -39.67 -15.68 1.44
N ALA A 183 -38.55 -16.26 1.02
CA ALA A 183 -38.54 -17.50 0.24
C ALA A 183 -39.13 -18.67 1.02
N ALA A 184 -38.76 -18.83 2.30
CA ALA A 184 -39.30 -19.86 3.19
C ALA A 184 -40.81 -19.68 3.41
N ARG A 185 -41.28 -18.44 3.63
CA ARG A 185 -42.72 -18.14 3.73
C ARG A 185 -43.46 -18.47 2.44
N ALA A 186 -42.96 -18.04 1.29
CA ALA A 186 -43.59 -18.31 -0.01
C ALA A 186 -43.63 -19.82 -0.29
N PHE A 187 -42.56 -20.54 0.04
CA PHE A 187 -42.50 -22.00 -0.07
C PHE A 187 -43.54 -22.67 0.84
N ALA A 188 -43.59 -22.30 2.11
CA ALA A 188 -44.55 -22.84 3.06
C ALA A 188 -46.01 -22.57 2.64
N GLN A 189 -46.31 -21.35 2.18
CA GLN A 189 -47.65 -21.00 1.69
C GLN A 189 -48.06 -21.87 0.49
N ARG A 190 -47.17 -22.02 -0.50
CA ARG A 190 -47.45 -22.86 -1.66
C ARG A 190 -47.61 -24.33 -1.28
N TYR A 191 -46.73 -24.85 -0.42
CA TYR A 191 -46.79 -26.24 0.04
C TYR A 191 -48.06 -26.52 0.84
N LEU A 192 -48.44 -25.64 1.77
CA LEU A 192 -49.65 -25.77 2.57
C LEU A 192 -50.93 -25.63 1.74
N ALA A 193 -50.92 -24.75 0.73
CA ALA A 193 -52.07 -24.58 -0.17
C ALA A 193 -52.42 -25.87 -0.91
N ASP A 194 -51.43 -26.68 -1.30
CA ASP A 194 -51.65 -27.95 -1.98
C ASP A 194 -51.87 -29.10 -0.96
N LEU A 195 -51.18 -29.07 0.19
CA LEU A 195 -51.25 -30.12 1.19
C LEU A 195 -52.60 -30.16 1.92
N ILE A 196 -53.16 -29.00 2.30
CA ILE A 196 -54.41 -28.93 3.07
C ILE A 196 -55.55 -29.62 2.30
N PRO A 197 -55.88 -29.25 1.05
CA PRO A 197 -56.93 -29.94 0.29
C PRO A 197 -56.64 -31.42 0.08
N SER A 198 -55.39 -31.80 -0.18
CA SER A 198 -55.00 -33.20 -0.37
C SER A 198 -55.25 -34.06 0.87
N VAL A 199 -54.86 -33.57 2.05
CA VAL A 199 -55.10 -34.27 3.33
C VAL A 199 -56.57 -34.29 3.68
N PHE A 200 -57.30 -33.18 3.50
CA PHE A 200 -58.74 -33.13 3.75
C PHE A 200 -59.51 -34.08 2.84
N ASN A 201 -59.18 -34.14 1.54
CA ASN A 201 -59.78 -35.09 0.62
C ASN A 201 -59.45 -36.53 1.01
N ASN A 202 -58.19 -36.84 1.36
CA ASN A 202 -57.82 -38.19 1.80
C ASN A 202 -58.55 -38.60 3.09
N LEU A 203 -58.73 -37.67 4.02
CA LEU A 203 -59.43 -37.91 5.29
C LEU A 203 -60.95 -38.05 5.09
N HIS A 204 -61.50 -37.32 4.11
CA HIS A 204 -62.88 -37.47 3.65
C HIS A 204 -63.10 -38.83 2.96
N ASP A 205 -62.22 -39.20 2.03
CA ASP A 205 -62.27 -40.47 1.30
C ASP A 205 -62.09 -41.69 2.23
N SER A 206 -61.32 -41.53 3.31
CA SER A 206 -61.15 -42.56 4.35
C SER A 206 -62.31 -42.61 5.36
N GLY A 207 -63.33 -41.75 5.21
CA GLY A 207 -64.57 -41.79 5.99
C GLY A 207 -64.45 -41.25 7.42
N PHE A 208 -63.40 -40.46 7.72
CA PHE A 208 -63.25 -39.84 9.03
C PHE A 208 -64.13 -38.59 9.21
N PHE A 209 -64.48 -37.91 8.12
CA PHE A 209 -65.51 -36.87 8.12
C PHE A 209 -66.86 -37.53 7.78
N TYR A 210 -67.74 -37.64 8.77
CA TYR A 210 -69.11 -38.13 8.62
C TYR A 210 -70.10 -37.05 9.02
N ASP A 211 -71.29 -37.05 8.42
CA ASP A 211 -72.39 -36.24 8.89
C ASP A 211 -72.93 -36.85 10.19
N PRO A 212 -72.92 -36.12 11.32
CA PRO A 212 -73.46 -36.61 12.58
C PRO A 212 -74.91 -37.09 12.43
N VAL A 213 -75.72 -36.45 11.57
CA VAL A 213 -77.11 -36.85 11.35
C VAL A 213 -77.19 -38.20 10.65
N GLU A 214 -76.39 -38.43 9.61
CA GLU A 214 -76.34 -39.73 8.94
C GLU A 214 -75.88 -40.83 9.89
N ARG A 215 -74.88 -40.53 10.74
CA ARG A 215 -74.36 -41.50 11.70
C ARG A 215 -75.39 -41.85 12.77
N ASP A 216 -76.07 -40.86 13.33
CA ASP A 216 -77.12 -41.06 14.33
C ASP A 216 -78.31 -41.85 13.74
N ILE A 217 -78.64 -41.61 12.47
CA ILE A 217 -79.64 -42.40 11.75
C ILE A 217 -79.18 -43.86 11.63
N GLU A 218 -77.94 -44.10 11.20
CA GLU A 218 -77.40 -45.45 11.05
C GLU A 218 -77.26 -46.20 12.39
N THR A 219 -76.83 -45.53 13.45
CA THR A 219 -76.50 -46.19 14.72
C THR A 219 -77.65 -46.24 15.72
N GLU A 220 -78.55 -45.27 15.71
CA GLU A 220 -79.65 -45.20 16.68
C GLU A 220 -81.00 -45.46 16.01
N PHE A 221 -81.33 -44.73 14.94
CA PHE A 221 -82.65 -44.79 14.33
C PHE A 221 -82.94 -46.11 13.61
N ILE A 222 -82.01 -46.60 12.76
CA ILE A 222 -82.20 -47.85 12.03
C ILE A 222 -82.34 -49.04 13.00
N PRO A 223 -81.47 -49.22 14.01
CA PRO A 223 -81.64 -50.29 14.98
C PRO A 223 -82.94 -50.19 15.78
N TRP A 224 -83.32 -48.97 16.21
CA TRP A 224 -84.58 -48.74 16.88
C TRP A 224 -85.78 -49.12 15.99
N LEU A 225 -85.81 -48.64 14.74
CA LEU A 225 -86.87 -48.96 13.78
C LEU A 225 -86.95 -50.47 13.51
N MET A 226 -85.80 -51.13 13.32
CA MET A 226 -85.75 -52.58 13.09
C MET A 226 -86.27 -53.34 14.32
N SER A 227 -85.98 -52.88 15.54
CA SER A 227 -86.50 -53.48 16.78
C SER A 227 -88.02 -53.32 16.93
N GLU A 228 -88.58 -52.15 16.59
CA GLU A 228 -90.02 -51.91 16.64
C GLU A 228 -90.77 -52.73 15.57
N VAL A 229 -90.19 -52.82 14.36
CA VAL A 229 -90.69 -53.70 13.30
C VAL A 229 -90.66 -55.17 13.75
N GLU A 230 -89.59 -55.60 14.42
CA GLU A 230 -89.50 -56.94 14.98
C GLU A 230 -90.56 -57.18 16.08
N GLU A 231 -90.80 -56.23 16.98
CA GLU A 231 -91.84 -56.35 18.02
C GLU A 231 -93.24 -56.45 17.41
N THR A 232 -93.56 -55.62 16.41
CA THR A 232 -94.85 -55.70 15.71
C THR A 232 -95.02 -57.02 14.95
N LEU A 233 -93.95 -57.56 14.37
CA LEU A 233 -93.96 -58.87 13.72
C LEU A 233 -94.14 -59.99 14.75
N GLN A 234 -93.46 -59.92 15.91
CA GLN A 234 -93.64 -60.86 17.01
C GLN A 234 -95.06 -60.83 17.56
N LYS A 235 -95.67 -59.66 17.74
CA LYS A 235 -97.09 -59.52 18.11
C LYS A 235 -98.02 -60.17 17.08
N LYS A 236 -97.75 -60.00 15.78
CA LYS A 236 -98.50 -60.66 14.70
C LYS A 236 -98.31 -62.18 14.69
N VAL A 237 -97.09 -62.67 14.91
CA VAL A 237 -96.80 -64.11 15.02
C VAL A 237 -97.47 -64.70 16.25
N LEU A 238 -97.41 -64.04 17.39
CA LEU A 238 -98.10 -64.44 18.62
C LEU A 238 -99.62 -64.45 18.42
N GLY A 239 -100.18 -63.42 17.77
CA GLY A 239 -101.60 -63.38 17.43
C GLY A 239 -102.00 -64.56 16.53
N ARG A 240 -101.17 -64.92 15.54
CA ARG A 240 -101.38 -66.09 14.68
C ARG A 240 -101.27 -67.41 15.46
N THR A 241 -100.28 -67.59 16.33
CA THR A 241 -100.13 -68.82 17.13
C THR A 241 -101.23 -68.96 18.20
N MET A 242 -101.67 -67.86 18.81
CA MET A 242 -102.83 -67.86 19.70
C MET A 242 -104.11 -68.20 18.93
N LEU A 243 -104.31 -67.64 17.74
CA LEU A 243 -105.44 -68.00 16.88
C LEU A 243 -105.41 -69.48 16.47
N ASP A 244 -104.25 -70.00 16.05
CA ASP A 244 -104.07 -71.42 15.69
C ASP A 244 -104.31 -72.34 16.89
N SER A 245 -103.87 -71.95 18.10
CA SER A 245 -104.15 -72.73 19.32
C SER A 245 -105.64 -72.66 19.72
N LEU A 246 -106.29 -71.50 19.56
CA LEU A 246 -107.74 -71.37 19.78
C LEU A 246 -108.53 -72.23 18.80
N ILE A 247 -108.14 -72.24 17.52
CA ILE A 247 -108.71 -73.11 16.48
C ILE A 247 -108.53 -74.57 16.90
N ARG A 248 -107.33 -74.98 17.34
CA ARG A 248 -107.09 -76.36 17.83
C ARG A 248 -107.99 -76.73 19.01
N VAL A 249 -108.13 -75.86 20.01
CA VAL A 249 -109.01 -76.10 21.18
C VAL A 249 -110.48 -76.17 20.79
N VAL A 250 -110.96 -75.31 19.88
CA VAL A 250 -112.34 -75.37 19.38
C VAL A 250 -112.58 -76.67 18.60
N VAL A 251 -111.62 -77.13 17.80
CA VAL A 251 -111.70 -78.40 17.09
C VAL A 251 -111.69 -79.59 18.07
N GLU A 252 -110.87 -79.57 19.11
CA GLU A 252 -110.85 -80.59 20.18
C GLU A 252 -112.17 -80.62 20.97
N LYS A 253 -112.69 -79.46 21.41
CA LYS A 253 -114.00 -79.39 22.08
C LYS A 253 -115.15 -79.89 21.20
N ARG A 254 -115.14 -79.55 19.90
CA ARG A 254 -116.13 -80.07 18.93
C ARG A 254 -115.99 -81.58 18.74
N LEU A 255 -114.78 -82.12 18.79
CA LEU A 255 -114.49 -83.55 18.73
C LEU A 255 -114.96 -84.28 20.00
N ASP A 256 -114.78 -83.66 21.16
CA ASP A 256 -115.25 -84.15 22.47
C ASP A 256 -116.79 -84.11 22.57
N GLU A 257 -117.43 -83.02 22.13
CA GLU A 257 -118.89 -82.89 22.00
C GLU A 257 -119.50 -83.93 21.05
N PHE A 258 -118.78 -84.32 19.99
CA PHE A 258 -119.18 -85.41 19.11
C PHE A 258 -119.04 -86.80 19.76
N SER A 259 -118.16 -86.93 20.76
CA SER A 259 -117.79 -88.21 21.35
C SER A 259 -118.71 -88.63 22.51
N HIS A 260 -119.48 -87.72 23.14
CA HIS A 260 -120.41 -88.01 24.26
C HIS A 260 -121.74 -87.21 24.18
N PRO A 261 -122.90 -87.81 23.80
CA PRO A 261 -124.26 -87.28 24.07
C PRO A 261 -124.79 -87.83 25.42
N PRO A 262 -125.83 -87.31 26.14
CA PRO A 262 -127.03 -86.47 25.80
C PRO A 262 -127.42 -85.46 26.97
N PRO A 263 -128.70 -85.17 27.41
CA PRO A 263 -129.98 -84.70 26.80
C PRO A 263 -130.66 -83.41 27.44
N VAL A 264 -131.58 -82.81 26.66
CA VAL A 264 -132.83 -81.99 26.84
C VAL A 264 -133.24 -81.23 28.16
N GLU A 265 -133.85 -80.03 27.93
CA GLU A 265 -134.89 -79.24 28.69
C GLU A 265 -134.42 -78.11 29.65
N VAL A 266 -135.07 -76.94 29.92
CA VAL A 266 -136.22 -76.10 29.45
C VAL A 266 -136.15 -74.78 30.30
N SER A 267 -136.39 -73.58 29.70
CA SER A 267 -136.89 -72.29 30.29
C SER A 267 -136.18 -71.63 31.53
N ASP A 268 -136.20 -70.33 31.88
CA ASP A 268 -136.98 -69.12 31.58
C ASP A 268 -136.18 -67.83 31.93
N GLN A 269 -136.36 -66.80 31.10
CA GLN A 269 -136.46 -65.33 31.32
C GLN A 269 -135.85 -64.62 32.56
N LYS A 270 -135.09 -63.53 32.31
CA LYS A 270 -135.31 -62.22 32.97
C LYS A 270 -134.84 -61.02 32.12
N GLU A 271 -135.75 -60.06 32.03
CA GLU A 271 -135.88 -58.85 31.21
C GLU A 271 -135.28 -57.58 31.93
N ILE A 272 -134.64 -56.60 31.25
CA ILE A 272 -134.99 -55.14 31.08
C ILE A 272 -133.76 -54.23 31.49
N PRO A 273 -133.47 -52.99 30.96
CA PRO A 273 -133.50 -52.40 29.60
C PRO A 273 -132.38 -51.31 29.30
N ALA A 274 -132.38 -50.81 28.05
CA ALA A 274 -132.05 -49.46 27.50
C ALA A 274 -131.19 -48.38 28.23
N GLU A 275 -130.20 -47.80 27.52
CA GLU A 275 -130.04 -46.33 27.26
C GLU A 275 -128.87 -46.04 26.27
N GLU A 276 -129.14 -45.34 25.15
CA GLU A 276 -128.19 -44.44 24.44
C GLU A 276 -128.43 -42.98 24.94
N PRO A 277 -127.83 -41.84 24.46
CA PRO A 277 -126.89 -41.56 23.35
C PRO A 277 -125.85 -40.40 23.57
N GLY A 278 -125.10 -40.04 22.51
CA GLY A 278 -124.60 -38.67 22.20
C GLY A 278 -123.14 -38.37 22.57
N ALA A 279 -122.17 -38.05 21.69
CA ALA A 279 -122.03 -37.09 20.57
C ALA A 279 -121.76 -35.62 20.99
N THR A 280 -120.55 -35.12 20.71
CA THR A 280 -120.12 -33.77 20.25
C THR A 280 -118.59 -33.86 20.05
N ASP A 281 -117.97 -33.79 18.86
CA ASP A 281 -117.93 -32.75 17.83
C ASP A 281 -117.21 -31.46 18.29
N ALA A 282 -116.10 -31.12 17.60
CA ALA A 282 -115.54 -29.78 17.35
C ALA A 282 -114.01 -29.83 17.06
N ALA A 283 -113.66 -29.87 15.77
CA ALA A 283 -112.49 -29.18 15.22
C ALA A 283 -112.70 -27.63 15.35
N PRO A 284 -111.74 -26.70 15.14
CA PRO A 284 -111.02 -26.53 13.85
C PRO A 284 -109.57 -25.94 13.97
N GLN A 285 -108.64 -26.32 13.09
CA GLN A 285 -108.10 -25.60 11.91
C GLN A 285 -107.11 -24.42 12.13
N VAL A 286 -106.10 -24.43 11.23
CA VAL A 286 -105.44 -23.32 10.48
C VAL A 286 -104.54 -22.35 11.27
N SER A 287 -103.40 -21.85 10.78
CA SER A 287 -102.73 -21.89 9.46
C SER A 287 -101.34 -21.22 9.59
N SER A 288 -100.43 -21.55 8.66
CA SER A 288 -99.48 -20.67 7.93
C SER A 288 -98.66 -19.62 8.71
N GLU A 289 -97.39 -19.36 8.48
CA GLU A 289 -96.45 -19.59 7.38
C GLU A 289 -95.12 -18.94 7.81
N ALA A 290 -94.06 -19.24 7.05
CA ALA A 290 -92.83 -18.47 6.88
C ALA A 290 -91.77 -18.55 8.01
N ASP A 291 -90.48 -18.59 7.75
CA ASP A 291 -89.63 -18.92 6.59
C ASP A 291 -88.18 -18.95 7.14
N ALA A 292 -87.32 -19.68 6.44
CA ALA A 292 -85.88 -19.50 6.25
C ALA A 292 -84.96 -18.99 7.39
N ALA A 293 -84.10 -19.93 7.82
CA ALA A 293 -82.64 -19.90 7.69
C ALA A 293 -81.79 -18.78 8.34
N ASP A 294 -80.86 -19.24 9.17
CA ASP A 294 -79.39 -19.11 9.02
C ASP A 294 -78.66 -18.61 10.28
N GLN A 295 -77.50 -19.25 10.50
CA GLN A 295 -76.59 -19.19 11.66
C GLN A 295 -75.68 -17.91 11.63
N PRO A 296 -74.56 -17.82 12.38
CA PRO A 296 -74.35 -17.90 13.83
C PRO A 296 -73.59 -16.66 14.39
N SER A 297 -73.27 -16.76 15.69
CA SER A 297 -72.32 -15.99 16.50
C SER A 297 -70.98 -15.62 15.86
N ASP A 298 -70.43 -14.45 16.21
CA ASP A 298 -69.23 -14.38 17.07
C ASP A 298 -68.85 -12.95 17.49
N GLN A 299 -68.36 -12.84 18.72
CA GLN A 299 -67.70 -11.67 19.31
C GLN A 299 -66.26 -11.55 18.80
N PRO A 300 -65.66 -10.35 18.93
CA PRO A 300 -64.31 -10.33 19.49
C PRO A 300 -64.10 -9.21 20.52
N ASP A 301 -63.23 -9.52 21.48
CA ASP A 301 -62.70 -8.64 22.52
C ASP A 301 -61.32 -8.07 22.15
N ALA A 302 -61.06 -6.88 22.70
CA ALA A 302 -59.79 -6.33 23.19
C ALA A 302 -58.70 -5.70 22.27
N ALA A 303 -58.40 -4.43 22.62
CA ALA A 303 -57.13 -3.67 22.62
C ALA A 303 -56.47 -3.37 21.24
N ASP A 304 -55.75 -2.27 20.98
CA ASP A 304 -54.98 -1.35 21.80
C ASP A 304 -54.74 -0.02 21.01
N GLN A 305 -54.34 1.04 21.71
CA GLN A 305 -54.14 2.42 21.22
C GLN A 305 -52.91 2.58 20.28
N PRO A 306 -52.88 3.59 19.39
CA PRO A 306 -51.63 4.09 18.81
C PRO A 306 -51.12 5.32 19.56
N GLY A 307 -49.83 5.27 19.91
CA GLY A 307 -49.10 6.37 20.53
C GLY A 307 -48.42 7.31 19.53
N ALA A 308 -48.34 8.57 19.98
CA ALA A 308 -47.24 9.52 19.83
C ALA A 308 -46.79 9.94 18.41
N GLU A 309 -47.34 11.08 17.98
CA GLU A 309 -46.63 12.09 17.22
C GLU A 309 -45.57 12.75 18.12
N LYS A 310 -44.32 12.88 17.64
CA LYS A 310 -43.33 13.81 18.17
C LYS A 310 -42.72 14.59 17.01
N GLU A 311 -42.78 15.90 17.17
CA GLU A 311 -42.19 16.94 16.33
C GLU A 311 -40.68 16.74 16.13
N GLU A 312 -40.26 16.98 14.88
CA GLU A 312 -38.93 17.51 14.56
C GLU A 312 -38.80 18.91 15.17
N THR A 313 -37.79 19.10 16.01
CA THR A 313 -37.13 20.41 16.16
C THR A 313 -35.65 20.25 15.86
N ASP A 314 -35.30 20.91 14.78
CA ASP A 314 -33.99 21.24 14.24
C ASP A 314 -33.30 22.28 15.15
N GLN A 315 -32.07 22.01 15.60
CA GLN A 315 -30.93 22.93 15.44
C GLN A 315 -29.61 22.38 16.04
N PRO A 316 -28.45 22.74 15.44
CA PRO A 316 -27.11 22.27 15.79
C PRO A 316 -26.40 23.26 16.72
N ASP A 317 -25.41 22.81 17.51
CA ASP A 317 -24.32 23.70 17.95
C ASP A 317 -23.07 22.94 18.43
N ALA A 318 -21.94 23.48 17.94
CA ALA A 318 -20.58 23.56 18.49
C ALA A 318 -19.86 22.27 18.96
N GLU A 319 -18.81 21.82 18.27
CA GLU A 319 -17.41 22.23 18.48
C GLU A 319 -16.87 21.95 19.89
N GLU A 320 -16.08 20.87 20.02
CA GLU A 320 -15.03 20.82 21.03
C GLU A 320 -13.80 20.08 20.45
N GLN A 321 -12.74 20.87 20.24
CA GLN A 321 -11.39 20.40 19.91
C GLN A 321 -10.71 19.86 21.17
N PRO A 322 -9.77 18.90 21.05
CA PRO A 322 -8.98 18.45 22.19
C PRO A 322 -7.83 19.42 22.50
N ALA A 323 -7.61 19.67 23.80
CA ALA A 323 -6.49 20.43 24.34
C ALA A 323 -5.34 19.50 24.77
N ASP A 324 -4.13 20.00 24.46
CA ASP A 324 -2.74 19.65 24.85
C ASP A 324 -2.12 18.31 24.46
#